data_AF-A0A8T4GHC2-F1
#
_entry.id   AF-A0A8T4GHC2-F1
#
_cell.length_a   1.000
_cell.length_b   1.000
_cell.length_c   1.000
_cell.angle_alpha   90.00
_cell.angle_beta   90.00
_cell.angle_gamma   90.00
#
_symmetry.space_group_name_H-M   'P 1'
#
loop_
_entity.id
_entity.type
_entity.pdbx_description
1 polymer ?
#
loop_
_entity_poly.entity_id
_entity_poly.type
_entity_poly.pdbx_seq_one_letter_code
_entity_poly.pdbx_strand_id
1 'polypeptide(L)'
;MPVRGGSPIDELAVPSGTTVEEHDVVVDGDVLVGGQSTVEFGLRGRNVAIGERVEVDDDIEADGDCRLDTWCTVDGNVLVGEDAYLGERVTVTGRLMVSGDLDIGDDVNIEEGFEANGWIVIRNPVPTLVFYFIVLSQLLRAGETDAADELAEALADGDDVRDPLLIPRGAEVSDDAWRVSTPATVGDDCRIHGNLRAESITVGERNEVFGSLRAREGVSVGADTTIHGDVTTRNGTVTVEAGARVLGDVSGGDLVIYEGAEIDGSLRARGEMKLIQSTGEPGSDNERIEEDESDDAERSDDAERSDDAERSDDAERSASEAGVDAAEDRDDDDAEDASSENLGDGDDTETTDGEHGVDDGPDGDTNGTDGTSSATDLPERSANDETMNEAIEDTADPP
;
A
#
# COMPACT_ATOMS: atom_id res chain seq x y z
N MET A 1 -9.63 3.63 -33.17
CA MET A 1 -9.07 4.78 -32.43
C MET A 1 -7.70 4.36 -31.92
N PRO A 2 -6.73 5.26 -31.71
CA PRO A 2 -5.47 4.85 -31.09
C PRO A 2 -5.74 4.52 -29.62
N VAL A 3 -5.63 3.24 -29.26
CA VAL A 3 -5.43 2.87 -27.85
C VAL A 3 -4.10 3.49 -27.44
N ARG A 4 -4.16 4.47 -26.52
CA ARG A 4 -2.98 4.89 -25.78
C ARG A 4 -2.62 3.70 -24.89
N GLY A 5 -1.43 3.13 -25.06
CA GLY A 5 -0.92 2.20 -24.07
C GLY A 5 -0.66 2.97 -22.79
N GLY A 6 -1.54 2.80 -21.80
CA GLY A 6 -1.16 3.06 -20.41
C GLY A 6 -0.08 2.07 -20.00
N SER A 7 0.82 2.48 -19.13
CA SER A 7 1.64 1.52 -18.39
C SER A 7 0.74 0.67 -17.48
N PRO A 8 1.12 -0.56 -17.14
CA PRO A 8 0.25 -1.48 -16.39
C PRO A 8 -0.12 -1.03 -14.95
N ILE A 9 0.49 0.06 -14.45
CA ILE A 9 0.31 0.57 -13.09
C ILE A 9 0.22 2.11 -13.12
N ASP A 10 -0.70 2.62 -13.95
CA ASP A 10 -0.94 4.06 -14.19
C ASP A 10 -2.10 4.64 -13.34
N GLU A 11 -2.74 3.83 -12.49
CA GLU A 11 -3.77 4.25 -11.53
C GLU A 11 -3.64 3.46 -10.22
N LEU A 12 -4.25 3.98 -9.15
CA LEU A 12 -4.45 3.22 -7.90
C LEU A 12 -5.71 2.38 -8.05
N ALA A 13 -5.57 1.06 -7.97
CA ALA A 13 -6.69 0.13 -7.97
C ALA A 13 -6.65 -0.69 -6.69
N VAL A 14 -7.63 -0.46 -5.81
CA VAL A 14 -7.87 -1.26 -4.60
C VAL A 14 -8.99 -2.25 -4.93
N PRO A 15 -8.71 -3.56 -5.02
CA PRO A 15 -9.71 -4.55 -5.42
C PRO A 15 -10.78 -4.76 -4.35
N SER A 16 -11.91 -5.33 -4.75
CA SER A 16 -13.02 -5.60 -3.84
C SER A 16 -12.60 -6.51 -2.67
N GLY A 17 -13.14 -6.23 -1.47
CA GLY A 17 -12.82 -6.96 -0.24
C GLY A 17 -11.49 -6.57 0.43
N THR A 18 -10.68 -5.66 -0.13
CA THR A 18 -9.45 -5.19 0.54
C THR A 18 -9.75 -4.61 1.92
N THR A 19 -9.02 -5.06 2.92
CA THR A 19 -9.08 -4.55 4.29
C THR A 19 -7.77 -3.90 4.67
N VAL A 20 -7.83 -2.62 5.02
CA VAL A 20 -6.73 -1.88 5.64
C VAL A 20 -6.94 -1.96 7.15
N GLU A 21 -6.01 -2.60 7.84
CA GLU A 21 -5.95 -2.69 9.29
C GLU A 21 -5.14 -1.51 9.86
N GLU A 22 -4.70 -1.58 11.12
CA GLU A 22 -3.91 -0.50 11.73
C GLU A 22 -2.51 -0.39 11.10
N HIS A 23 -1.91 -1.54 10.78
CA HIS A 23 -0.56 -1.64 10.21
C HIS A 23 -0.53 -2.35 8.85
N ASP A 24 -1.56 -3.13 8.47
CA ASP A 24 -1.52 -3.97 7.26
C ASP A 24 -2.52 -3.57 6.18
N VAL A 25 -2.15 -3.76 4.91
CA VAL A 25 -3.09 -3.84 3.78
C VAL A 25 -3.26 -5.30 3.37
N VAL A 26 -4.45 -5.84 3.61
CA VAL A 26 -4.83 -7.24 3.36
C VAL A 26 -5.65 -7.37 2.08
N VAL A 27 -5.19 -8.21 1.16
CA VAL A 27 -5.76 -8.38 -0.18
C VAL A 27 -5.86 -9.88 -0.52
N ASP A 28 -7.00 -10.34 -1.05
CA ASP A 28 -7.17 -11.73 -1.53
C ASP A 28 -6.37 -12.04 -2.82
N GLY A 29 -5.86 -11.01 -3.50
CA GLY A 29 -5.17 -11.07 -4.79
C GLY A 29 -3.69 -10.72 -4.68
N ASP A 30 -3.07 -10.44 -5.84
CA ASP A 30 -1.66 -10.04 -5.89
C ASP A 30 -1.48 -8.55 -5.54
N VAL A 31 -0.33 -8.22 -4.95
CA VAL A 31 0.07 -6.84 -4.61
C VAL A 31 1.19 -6.40 -5.55
N LEU A 32 0.90 -5.42 -6.42
CA LEU A 32 1.83 -4.91 -7.43
C LEU A 32 2.12 -3.43 -7.17
N VAL A 33 3.36 -3.13 -6.81
CA VAL A 33 3.78 -1.76 -6.44
C VAL A 33 4.75 -1.22 -7.48
N GLY A 34 4.36 -0.12 -8.12
CA GLY A 34 5.13 0.57 -9.15
C GLY A 34 6.33 1.35 -8.63
N GLY A 35 7.36 1.48 -9.45
CA GLY A 35 8.68 1.98 -9.04
C GLY A 35 8.79 3.41 -8.48
N GLN A 36 9.88 3.58 -7.73
CA GLN A 36 10.21 4.68 -6.80
C GLN A 36 9.15 4.82 -5.70
N SER A 37 9.22 3.91 -4.74
CA SER A 37 8.13 3.45 -3.88
C SER A 37 8.48 3.57 -2.39
N THR A 38 7.51 4.02 -1.58
CA THR A 38 7.50 3.81 -0.13
C THR A 38 6.07 3.48 0.31
N VAL A 39 5.91 2.44 1.13
CA VAL A 39 4.62 2.03 1.70
C VAL A 39 4.82 1.88 3.21
N GLU A 40 4.06 2.65 4.00
CA GLU A 40 4.19 2.70 5.47
C GLU A 40 3.27 1.67 6.16
N PHE A 41 2.75 0.70 5.40
CA PHE A 41 1.96 -0.45 5.87
C PHE A 41 2.66 -1.76 5.53
N GLY A 42 2.37 -2.78 6.32
CA GLY A 42 2.57 -4.17 5.98
C GLY A 42 1.71 -4.59 4.78
N LEU A 43 2.21 -5.55 4.02
CA LEU A 43 1.61 -5.99 2.76
C LEU A 43 1.28 -7.48 2.83
N ARG A 44 -0.02 -7.79 2.92
CA ARG A 44 -0.53 -9.15 2.94
C ARG A 44 -1.31 -9.46 1.67
N GLY A 45 -0.88 -10.48 0.92
CA GLY A 45 -1.61 -10.93 -0.26
C GLY A 45 -1.10 -12.24 -0.85
N ARG A 46 -1.66 -12.62 -2.01
CA ARG A 46 -1.31 -13.87 -2.69
C ARG A 46 0.14 -13.87 -3.16
N ASN A 47 0.51 -12.94 -4.04
CA ASN A 47 1.89 -12.70 -4.45
C ASN A 47 2.23 -11.22 -4.21
N VAL A 48 3.46 -10.91 -3.79
CA VAL A 48 3.92 -9.53 -3.55
C VAL A 48 5.09 -9.19 -4.47
N ALA A 49 4.93 -8.18 -5.33
CA ALA A 49 5.97 -7.76 -6.29
C ALA A 49 6.18 -6.24 -6.31
N ILE A 50 7.41 -5.81 -5.99
CA ILE A 50 7.78 -4.38 -5.88
C ILE A 50 9.16 -4.09 -6.50
N GLY A 51 9.33 -2.91 -7.11
CA GLY A 51 10.59 -2.38 -7.67
C GLY A 51 10.33 -1.21 -8.64
N GLU A 52 11.14 -0.17 -8.83
CA GLU A 52 12.57 0.13 -8.54
C GLU A 52 12.65 1.63 -8.11
N ARG A 53 13.04 2.11 -6.92
CA ARG A 53 13.50 1.54 -5.62
C ARG A 53 12.37 1.44 -4.60
N VAL A 54 12.63 0.85 -3.42
CA VAL A 54 11.61 0.38 -2.47
C VAL A 54 12.03 0.59 -1.01
N GLU A 55 11.12 1.07 -0.18
CA GLU A 55 11.14 0.90 1.28
C GLU A 55 9.73 0.54 1.78
N VAL A 56 9.61 -0.42 2.71
CA VAL A 56 8.35 -0.86 3.32
C VAL A 56 8.55 -0.93 4.83
N ASP A 57 7.75 -0.21 5.61
CA ASP A 57 8.07 0.07 7.02
C ASP A 57 7.54 -0.98 8.02
N ASP A 58 6.91 -2.06 7.54
CA ASP A 58 6.30 -3.12 8.36
C ASP A 58 6.38 -4.50 7.66
N ASP A 59 5.69 -5.52 8.20
CA ASP A 59 5.71 -6.92 7.75
C ASP A 59 5.23 -7.12 6.28
N ILE A 60 5.86 -8.05 5.56
CA ILE A 60 5.37 -8.55 4.26
C ILE A 60 4.97 -10.01 4.42
N GLU A 61 3.72 -10.35 4.11
CA GLU A 61 3.18 -11.71 4.14
C GLU A 61 2.61 -12.10 2.76
N ALA A 62 3.35 -12.94 2.03
CA ALA A 62 2.94 -13.51 0.76
C ALA A 62 2.54 -14.98 0.94
N ASP A 63 1.29 -15.35 0.61
CA ASP A 63 0.85 -16.75 0.63
C ASP A 63 1.54 -17.61 -0.45
N GLY A 64 1.95 -16.98 -1.56
CA GLY A 64 2.73 -17.52 -2.66
C GLY A 64 4.10 -16.85 -2.76
N ASP A 65 4.41 -16.24 -3.91
CA ASP A 65 5.72 -15.68 -4.22
C ASP A 65 5.93 -14.24 -3.71
N CYS A 66 7.16 -13.92 -3.28
CA CYS A 66 7.59 -12.56 -2.94
C CYS A 66 8.80 -12.10 -3.77
N ARG A 67 8.75 -10.89 -4.33
CA ARG A 67 9.79 -10.34 -5.22
C ARG A 67 10.07 -8.86 -4.97
N LEU A 68 11.30 -8.50 -4.55
CA LEU A 68 11.70 -7.12 -4.26
C LEU A 68 13.12 -6.79 -4.75
N ASP A 69 13.25 -5.94 -5.76
CA ASP A 69 14.40 -5.03 -6.01
C ASP A 69 14.20 -4.26 -7.33
N THR A 70 14.88 -3.15 -7.63
CA THR A 70 16.19 -2.64 -7.17
C THR A 70 16.03 -1.19 -6.69
N TRP A 71 16.50 -0.69 -5.55
CA TRP A 71 17.11 -1.27 -4.35
C TRP A 71 16.07 -1.28 -3.21
N CYS A 72 16.15 -2.20 -2.24
CA CYS A 72 15.14 -2.41 -1.19
C CYS A 72 15.64 -2.27 0.26
N THR A 73 14.76 -1.77 1.14
CA THR A 73 14.73 -2.09 2.59
C THR A 73 13.31 -2.51 3.00
N VAL A 74 13.16 -3.36 4.02
CA VAL A 74 11.88 -3.69 4.70
C VAL A 74 12.11 -3.69 6.22
N ASP A 75 11.37 -2.91 7.00
CA ASP A 75 11.57 -2.76 8.47
C ASP A 75 10.67 -3.66 9.34
N GLY A 76 10.08 -4.69 8.72
CA GLY A 76 9.40 -5.80 9.39
C GLY A 76 10.00 -7.17 9.06
N ASN A 77 9.23 -8.23 9.30
CA ASN A 77 9.46 -9.59 8.85
C ASN A 77 9.07 -9.73 7.36
N VAL A 78 9.67 -10.69 6.67
CA VAL A 78 9.26 -11.10 5.32
C VAL A 78 8.90 -12.59 5.38
N LEU A 79 7.62 -12.90 5.26
CA LEU A 79 7.04 -14.23 5.38
C LEU A 79 6.51 -14.67 4.00
N VAL A 80 7.01 -15.79 3.49
CA VAL A 80 6.74 -16.24 2.10
C VAL A 80 6.33 -17.72 2.10
N GLY A 81 5.14 -17.99 1.56
CA GLY A 81 4.52 -19.32 1.50
C GLY A 81 5.00 -20.21 0.34
N GLU A 82 5.50 -19.62 -0.74
CA GLU A 82 6.21 -20.31 -1.82
C GLU A 82 7.64 -19.74 -1.97
N ASP A 83 8.03 -19.20 -3.13
CA ASP A 83 9.41 -18.82 -3.42
C ASP A 83 9.68 -17.32 -3.19
N ALA A 84 10.89 -16.99 -2.72
CA ALA A 84 11.30 -15.60 -2.47
C ALA A 84 12.48 -15.20 -3.37
N TYR A 85 12.35 -14.06 -4.06
CA TYR A 85 13.41 -13.55 -4.94
C TYR A 85 13.65 -12.04 -4.79
N LEU A 86 14.59 -11.69 -3.92
CA LEU A 86 14.96 -10.30 -3.62
C LEU A 86 16.42 -10.07 -4.06
N GLY A 87 16.76 -8.96 -4.73
CA GLY A 87 18.14 -8.68 -5.19
C GLY A 87 18.23 -7.86 -6.50
N GLU A 88 19.15 -6.91 -6.73
CA GLU A 88 20.07 -6.16 -5.84
C GLU A 88 19.40 -4.86 -5.34
N ARG A 89 19.46 -4.39 -4.07
CA ARG A 89 20.33 -4.68 -2.90
C ARG A 89 19.57 -4.61 -1.55
N VAL A 90 18.64 -5.53 -1.34
CA VAL A 90 17.95 -5.92 -0.08
C VAL A 90 18.60 -5.53 1.27
N THR A 91 17.80 -4.98 2.19
CA THR A 91 18.01 -5.08 3.65
C THR A 91 16.68 -5.38 4.36
N VAL A 92 16.65 -6.33 5.29
CA VAL A 92 15.45 -6.68 6.08
C VAL A 92 15.79 -6.70 7.56
N THR A 93 15.12 -5.88 8.37
CA THR A 93 15.44 -5.76 9.80
C THR A 93 14.89 -6.93 10.60
N GLY A 94 13.64 -7.34 10.33
CA GLY A 94 13.03 -8.52 10.92
C GLY A 94 13.57 -9.83 10.34
N ARG A 95 12.75 -10.89 10.44
CA ARG A 95 13.13 -12.24 9.98
C ARG A 95 12.66 -12.48 8.55
N LEU A 96 13.51 -13.08 7.73
CA LEU A 96 13.12 -13.62 6.42
C LEU A 96 12.78 -15.11 6.56
N MET A 97 11.51 -15.48 6.37
CA MET A 97 11.05 -16.88 6.40
C MET A 97 10.47 -17.29 5.06
N VAL A 98 11.03 -18.31 4.44
CA VAL A 98 10.66 -18.79 3.11
C VAL A 98 10.34 -20.29 3.14
N SER A 99 9.16 -20.65 2.66
CA SER A 99 8.68 -22.04 2.66
C SER A 99 9.14 -22.82 1.43
N GLY A 100 9.45 -22.13 0.32
CA GLY A 100 10.08 -22.67 -0.88
C GLY A 100 11.57 -22.31 -1.00
N ASP A 101 12.01 -22.09 -2.23
CA ASP A 101 13.37 -21.70 -2.59
C ASP A 101 13.58 -20.18 -2.35
N LEU A 102 14.77 -19.79 -1.90
CA LEU A 102 15.16 -18.41 -1.61
C LEU A 102 16.39 -18.02 -2.41
N ASP A 103 16.24 -17.06 -3.32
CA ASP A 103 17.38 -16.48 -4.01
C ASP A 103 17.47 -14.96 -3.73
N ILE A 104 18.66 -14.50 -3.35
CA ILE A 104 18.81 -13.37 -2.42
C ILE A 104 19.67 -12.20 -2.93
N GLY A 105 20.13 -12.24 -4.19
CA GLY A 105 20.94 -11.16 -4.77
C GLY A 105 22.39 -11.10 -4.25
N ASP A 106 23.03 -9.94 -4.46
CA ASP A 106 24.49 -9.78 -4.33
C ASP A 106 24.94 -8.95 -3.09
N ASP A 107 24.13 -8.02 -2.59
CA ASP A 107 24.42 -7.16 -1.43
C ASP A 107 23.26 -7.26 -0.42
N VAL A 108 23.45 -8.01 0.68
CA VAL A 108 22.37 -8.43 1.59
C VAL A 108 22.73 -8.13 3.04
N ASN A 109 21.79 -7.54 3.78
CA ASN A 109 21.80 -7.46 5.25
C ASN A 109 20.46 -7.95 5.82
N ILE A 110 20.48 -8.87 6.80
CA ILE A 110 19.28 -9.34 7.52
C ILE A 110 19.63 -9.46 9.00
N GLU A 111 18.91 -8.76 9.87
CA GLU A 111 19.34 -8.58 11.28
C GLU A 111 18.84 -9.69 12.22
N GLU A 112 17.55 -10.03 12.21
CA GLU A 112 17.01 -11.14 13.02
C GLU A 112 17.25 -12.53 12.40
N GLY A 113 17.80 -12.59 11.19
CA GLY A 113 18.21 -13.80 10.49
C GLY A 113 17.20 -14.31 9.45
N PHE A 114 17.57 -15.39 8.76
CA PHE A 114 16.77 -15.97 7.68
C PHE A 114 16.64 -17.49 7.80
N GLU A 115 15.48 -18.02 7.40
CA GLU A 115 15.16 -19.44 7.32
C GLU A 115 14.51 -19.72 5.95
N ALA A 116 15.02 -20.71 5.24
CA ALA A 116 14.44 -21.19 3.98
C ALA A 116 14.36 -22.72 4.00
N ASN A 117 13.20 -23.27 3.64
CA ASN A 117 12.98 -24.72 3.61
C ASN A 117 13.45 -25.36 2.29
N GLY A 118 13.54 -24.58 1.21
CA GLY A 118 14.09 -24.99 -0.09
C GLY A 118 15.58 -24.71 -0.26
N TRP A 119 16.00 -24.51 -1.50
CA TRP A 119 17.36 -24.15 -1.88
C TRP A 119 17.62 -22.66 -1.68
N ILE A 120 18.84 -22.32 -1.24
CA ILE A 120 19.30 -20.94 -1.14
C ILE A 120 20.35 -20.69 -2.24
N VAL A 121 20.12 -19.75 -3.16
CA VAL A 121 21.13 -19.39 -4.18
C VAL A 121 21.40 -17.89 -4.25
N ILE A 122 22.68 -17.55 -4.07
CA ILE A 122 23.18 -16.17 -4.08
C ILE A 122 23.44 -15.73 -5.52
N ARG A 123 22.41 -15.16 -6.17
CA ARG A 123 22.42 -14.62 -7.53
C ARG A 123 21.35 -13.53 -7.68
N ASN A 124 21.58 -12.57 -8.58
CA ASN A 124 20.52 -11.75 -9.17
C ASN A 124 19.71 -12.58 -10.21
N PRO A 125 18.37 -12.69 -10.12
CA PRO A 125 17.57 -13.44 -11.08
C PRO A 125 17.59 -12.78 -12.45
N VAL A 126 17.72 -13.58 -13.52
CA VAL A 126 17.18 -13.13 -14.81
C VAL A 126 15.65 -13.10 -14.66
N PRO A 127 14.96 -11.96 -14.88
CA PRO A 127 13.51 -11.89 -14.70
C PRO A 127 12.79 -12.95 -15.52
N THR A 128 11.85 -13.68 -14.92
CA THR A 128 11.16 -14.83 -15.53
C THR A 128 10.48 -14.46 -16.86
N LEU A 129 9.99 -13.23 -16.97
CA LEU A 129 9.43 -12.66 -18.21
C LEU A 129 10.45 -12.59 -19.36
N VAL A 130 11.74 -12.34 -19.08
CA VAL A 130 12.82 -12.41 -20.07
C VAL A 130 13.06 -13.86 -20.52
N PHE A 131 13.00 -14.83 -19.59
CA PHE A 131 13.08 -16.25 -19.93
C PHE A 131 11.90 -16.68 -20.83
N TYR A 132 10.66 -16.37 -20.44
CA TYR A 132 9.48 -16.64 -21.27
C TYR A 132 9.56 -15.95 -22.63
N PHE A 133 9.99 -14.69 -22.69
CA PHE A 133 10.21 -13.98 -23.95
C PHE A 133 11.26 -14.68 -24.85
N ILE A 134 12.35 -15.19 -24.26
CA ILE A 134 13.37 -15.96 -24.99
C ILE A 134 12.80 -17.28 -25.51
N VAL A 135 12.03 -18.02 -24.70
CA VAL A 135 11.41 -19.30 -25.11
C VAL A 135 10.37 -19.07 -26.20
N LEU A 136 9.44 -18.13 -26.01
CA LEU A 136 8.41 -17.78 -26.99
C LEU A 136 9.04 -17.30 -28.32
N SER A 137 10.09 -16.47 -28.24
CA SER A 137 10.86 -16.04 -29.42
C SER A 137 11.56 -17.19 -30.14
N GLN A 138 11.95 -18.26 -29.42
CA GLN A 138 12.53 -19.46 -30.03
C GLN A 138 11.48 -20.30 -30.74
N LEU A 139 10.34 -20.57 -30.11
CA LEU A 139 9.22 -21.32 -30.69
C LEU A 139 8.68 -20.64 -31.97
N LEU A 140 8.40 -19.34 -31.89
CA LEU A 140 7.95 -18.55 -33.05
C LEU A 140 8.98 -18.53 -34.19
N ARG A 141 10.28 -18.52 -33.87
CA ARG A 141 11.36 -18.57 -34.86
C ARG A 141 11.61 -19.97 -35.43
N ALA A 142 11.29 -21.03 -34.68
CA ALA A 142 11.25 -22.41 -35.16
C ALA A 142 10.03 -22.68 -36.06
N GLY A 143 8.98 -21.85 -35.93
CA GLY A 143 7.69 -22.03 -36.60
C GLY A 143 6.73 -22.94 -35.81
N GLU A 144 7.02 -23.19 -34.54
CA GLU A 144 6.22 -24.01 -33.62
C GLU A 144 5.14 -23.11 -32.97
N THR A 145 4.17 -22.66 -33.78
CA THR A 145 3.08 -21.79 -33.33
C THR A 145 2.22 -22.46 -32.26
N ASP A 146 1.89 -23.73 -32.45
CA ASP A 146 0.96 -24.45 -31.56
C ASP A 146 1.52 -24.55 -30.12
N ALA A 147 2.83 -24.77 -29.98
CA ALA A 147 3.52 -24.78 -28.69
C ALA A 147 3.78 -23.37 -28.12
N ALA A 148 3.85 -22.35 -28.98
CA ALA A 148 3.93 -20.95 -28.56
C ALA A 148 2.58 -20.46 -28.01
N ASP A 149 1.48 -20.87 -28.64
CA ASP A 149 0.11 -20.59 -28.21
C ASP A 149 -0.21 -21.35 -26.90
N GLU A 150 0.14 -22.65 -26.80
CA GLU A 150 0.01 -23.44 -25.55
C GLU A 150 0.79 -22.84 -24.38
N LEU A 151 2.03 -22.35 -24.61
CA LEU A 151 2.80 -21.64 -23.59
C LEU A 151 2.17 -20.30 -23.22
N ALA A 152 1.57 -19.57 -24.16
CA ALA A 152 0.92 -18.30 -23.89
C ALA A 152 -0.40 -18.47 -23.13
N GLU A 153 -1.16 -19.52 -23.43
CA GLU A 153 -2.41 -19.90 -22.73
C GLU A 153 -2.10 -20.38 -21.31
N ALA A 154 -1.09 -21.24 -21.12
CA ALA A 154 -0.63 -21.67 -19.79
C ALA A 154 -0.05 -20.53 -18.92
N LEU A 155 0.42 -19.43 -19.52
CA LEU A 155 0.83 -18.21 -18.81
C LEU A 155 -0.34 -17.25 -18.54
N ALA A 156 -1.50 -17.48 -19.13
CA ALA A 156 -2.72 -16.69 -18.92
C ALA A 156 -3.72 -17.38 -17.96
N ASP A 157 -3.72 -18.72 -17.92
CA ASP A 157 -4.62 -19.56 -17.12
C ASP A 157 -4.17 -19.76 -15.66
N GLY A 158 -3.50 -18.77 -15.06
CA GLY A 158 -3.18 -18.77 -13.64
C GLY A 158 -4.46 -18.67 -12.78
N ASP A 159 -4.54 -19.47 -11.72
CA ASP A 159 -5.76 -19.69 -10.92
C ASP A 159 -6.46 -18.41 -10.45
N ASP A 160 -7.80 -18.48 -10.41
CA ASP A 160 -8.75 -17.49 -9.88
C ASP A 160 -8.30 -16.03 -10.07
N VAL A 161 -8.67 -15.44 -11.22
CA VAL A 161 -8.35 -14.03 -11.55
C VAL A 161 -9.04 -13.10 -10.54
N ARG A 162 -8.34 -12.83 -9.43
CA ARG A 162 -8.61 -11.75 -8.49
C ARG A 162 -7.94 -10.49 -9.03
N ASP A 163 -8.65 -9.38 -9.01
CA ASP A 163 -8.04 -8.10 -9.36
C ASP A 163 -6.92 -7.78 -8.35
N PRO A 164 -5.71 -7.40 -8.81
CA PRO A 164 -4.60 -7.09 -7.92
C PRO A 164 -4.73 -5.71 -7.28
N LEU A 165 -4.12 -5.53 -6.11
CA LEU A 165 -3.83 -4.21 -5.57
C LEU A 165 -2.73 -3.57 -6.42
N LEU A 166 -3.07 -2.49 -7.14
CA LEU A 166 -2.14 -1.72 -7.96
C LEU A 166 -1.78 -0.42 -7.24
N ILE A 167 -0.53 -0.29 -6.78
CA ILE A 167 -0.01 0.96 -6.23
C ILE A 167 0.83 1.67 -7.31
N PRO A 168 0.41 2.83 -7.85
CA PRO A 168 1.06 3.47 -8.98
C PRO A 168 2.40 4.12 -8.60
N ARG A 169 3.20 4.43 -9.63
CA ARG A 169 4.55 5.00 -9.46
C ARG A 169 4.49 6.34 -8.72
N GLY A 170 5.33 6.50 -7.70
CA GLY A 170 5.36 7.70 -6.86
C GLY A 170 4.07 7.94 -6.05
N ALA A 171 3.37 6.86 -5.69
CA ALA A 171 2.37 6.89 -4.63
C ALA A 171 3.05 6.98 -3.24
N GLU A 172 2.38 7.62 -2.30
CA GLU A 172 2.65 7.50 -0.86
C GLU A 172 1.42 6.83 -0.25
N VAL A 173 1.60 5.73 0.49
CA VAL A 173 0.48 4.96 1.07
C VAL A 173 0.78 4.68 2.54
N SER A 174 -0.02 5.28 3.43
CA SER A 174 0.09 5.15 4.89
C SER A 174 -1.27 5.26 5.59
N ASP A 175 -1.30 4.94 6.89
CA ASP A 175 -2.45 5.03 7.79
C ASP A 175 -3.11 6.43 7.75
N ASP A 176 -2.28 7.46 7.62
CA ASP A 176 -2.65 8.86 7.63
C ASP A 176 -3.22 9.29 6.27
N ALA A 177 -2.62 8.86 5.14
CA ALA A 177 -3.08 9.22 3.81
C ALA A 177 -2.55 8.37 2.64
N TRP A 178 -3.46 8.03 1.74
CA TRP A 178 -3.18 7.41 0.44
C TRP A 178 -3.08 8.54 -0.61
N ARG A 179 -1.88 8.95 -1.00
CA ARG A 179 -1.64 10.05 -1.95
C ARG A 179 -1.15 9.51 -3.29
N VAL A 180 -1.95 9.74 -4.33
CA VAL A 180 -1.58 9.39 -5.71
C VAL A 180 -1.75 10.58 -6.66
N SER A 181 -0.92 10.60 -7.72
CA SER A 181 -0.96 11.66 -8.74
C SER A 181 -1.96 11.40 -9.86
N THR A 182 -2.44 10.16 -9.93
CA THR A 182 -3.27 9.50 -10.94
C THR A 182 -4.72 9.30 -10.43
N PRO A 183 -5.63 8.70 -11.21
CA PRO A 183 -6.92 8.22 -10.72
C PRO A 183 -6.77 7.19 -9.59
N ALA A 184 -7.78 7.12 -8.73
CA ALA A 184 -7.92 6.08 -7.71
C ALA A 184 -9.31 5.43 -7.81
N THR A 185 -9.32 4.11 -7.90
CA THR A 185 -10.51 3.26 -7.89
C THR A 185 -10.43 2.34 -6.68
N VAL A 186 -11.50 2.32 -5.89
CA VAL A 186 -11.76 1.34 -4.83
C VAL A 186 -12.93 0.50 -5.29
N GLY A 187 -12.80 -0.83 -5.19
CA GLY A 187 -13.83 -1.80 -5.49
C GLY A 187 -15.00 -1.78 -4.50
N ASP A 188 -15.61 -2.93 -4.29
CA ASP A 188 -16.76 -3.12 -3.41
C ASP A 188 -16.36 -3.84 -2.11
N ASP A 189 -17.13 -3.67 -1.03
CA ASP A 189 -16.89 -4.35 0.27
C ASP A 189 -15.50 -4.07 0.91
N CYS A 190 -14.78 -3.02 0.49
CA CYS A 190 -13.49 -2.68 1.08
C CYS A 190 -13.66 -1.90 2.39
N ARG A 191 -12.75 -2.14 3.34
CA ARG A 191 -12.61 -1.35 4.57
C ARG A 191 -11.27 -0.63 4.54
N ILE A 192 -11.28 0.69 4.34
CA ILE A 192 -10.07 1.49 4.11
C ILE A 192 -9.85 2.48 5.25
N HIS A 193 -8.62 2.53 5.77
CA HIS A 193 -8.15 3.56 6.70
C HIS A 193 -7.29 4.58 5.97
N GLY A 194 -7.40 5.84 6.38
CA GLY A 194 -6.58 6.94 5.88
C GLY A 194 -7.25 7.83 4.82
N ASN A 195 -6.65 8.99 4.60
CA ASN A 195 -7.19 10.04 3.74
C ASN A 195 -6.82 9.83 2.26
N LEU A 196 -7.75 9.37 1.42
CA LEU A 196 -7.52 9.16 -0.01
C LEU A 196 -7.45 10.49 -0.79
N ARG A 197 -6.33 10.71 -1.50
CA ARG A 197 -6.04 11.92 -2.28
C ARG A 197 -5.54 11.56 -3.68
N ALA A 198 -6.34 11.86 -4.71
CA ALA A 198 -6.07 11.44 -6.09
C ALA A 198 -6.42 12.51 -7.14
N GLU A 199 -6.21 12.21 -8.42
CA GLU A 199 -6.72 13.00 -9.55
C GLU A 199 -8.25 12.98 -9.57
N SER A 200 -8.82 11.78 -9.68
CA SER A 200 -10.22 11.41 -9.48
C SER A 200 -10.31 10.27 -8.47
N ILE A 201 -11.44 10.16 -7.77
CA ILE A 201 -11.72 9.05 -6.85
C ILE A 201 -13.04 8.40 -7.26
N THR A 202 -13.03 7.09 -7.45
CA THR A 202 -14.24 6.25 -7.56
C THR A 202 -14.21 5.24 -6.43
N VAL A 203 -15.23 5.23 -5.58
CA VAL A 203 -15.42 4.19 -4.55
C VAL A 203 -16.67 3.42 -4.91
N GLY A 204 -16.57 2.09 -4.97
CA GLY A 204 -17.69 1.19 -5.28
C GLY A 204 -18.75 1.10 -4.17
N GLU A 205 -19.45 -0.02 -4.14
CA GLU A 205 -20.58 -0.27 -3.24
C GLU A 205 -20.16 -0.85 -1.89
N ARG A 206 -20.95 -0.58 -0.84
CA ARG A 206 -20.85 -1.22 0.49
C ARG A 206 -19.47 -1.07 1.17
N ASN A 207 -18.71 -0.04 0.82
CA ASN A 207 -17.41 0.25 1.41
C ASN A 207 -17.52 0.98 2.77
N GLU A 208 -16.50 0.85 3.61
CA GLU A 208 -16.33 1.68 4.81
C GLU A 208 -14.97 2.39 4.78
N VAL A 209 -14.99 3.73 4.64
CA VAL A 209 -13.77 4.55 4.55
C VAL A 209 -13.60 5.40 5.81
N PHE A 210 -12.62 5.01 6.62
CA PHE A 210 -12.16 5.71 7.83
C PHE A 210 -11.20 6.85 7.48
N GLY A 211 -11.69 7.80 6.69
CA GLY A 211 -10.90 8.94 6.23
C GLY A 211 -11.69 9.90 5.33
N SER A 212 -11.01 10.96 4.89
CA SER A 212 -11.58 11.96 3.98
C SER A 212 -11.19 11.70 2.52
N LEU A 213 -12.13 11.84 1.60
CA LEU A 213 -11.91 11.73 0.15
C LEU A 213 -11.61 13.10 -0.47
N ARG A 214 -10.47 13.23 -1.16
CA ARG A 214 -10.09 14.49 -1.81
C ARG A 214 -9.55 14.31 -3.23
N ALA A 215 -10.37 14.65 -4.21
CA ALA A 215 -9.99 14.61 -5.62
C ALA A 215 -9.79 16.00 -6.26
N ARG A 216 -9.07 16.03 -7.38
CA ARG A 216 -8.89 17.23 -8.21
C ARG A 216 -10.07 17.40 -9.17
N GLU A 217 -10.46 16.33 -9.86
CA GLU A 217 -11.43 16.31 -10.97
C GLU A 217 -12.82 15.80 -10.60
N GLY A 218 -12.94 14.85 -9.66
CA GLY A 218 -14.25 14.31 -9.26
C GLY A 218 -14.15 13.23 -8.19
N VAL A 219 -15.22 13.08 -7.39
CA VAL A 219 -15.41 11.94 -6.48
C VAL A 219 -16.74 11.27 -6.81
N SER A 220 -16.75 9.95 -6.92
CA SER A 220 -17.93 9.10 -6.95
C SER A 220 -17.89 8.20 -5.71
N VAL A 221 -19.01 8.17 -4.97
CA VAL A 221 -19.24 7.28 -3.82
C VAL A 221 -20.44 6.40 -4.18
N GLY A 222 -20.19 5.10 -4.36
CA GLY A 222 -21.17 4.10 -4.74
C GLY A 222 -22.20 3.78 -3.66
N ALA A 223 -23.20 2.98 -4.01
CA ALA A 223 -24.35 2.69 -3.15
C ALA A 223 -23.96 2.04 -1.81
N ASP A 224 -24.72 2.34 -0.75
CA ASP A 224 -24.55 1.82 0.61
C ASP A 224 -23.14 2.01 1.24
N THR A 225 -22.27 2.80 0.64
CA THR A 225 -20.91 3.10 1.15
C THR A 225 -20.94 4.16 2.25
N THR A 226 -20.20 3.94 3.33
CA THR A 226 -20.03 4.89 4.44
C THR A 226 -18.66 5.57 4.40
N ILE A 227 -18.65 6.91 4.33
CA ILE A 227 -17.46 7.76 4.42
C ILE A 227 -17.48 8.49 5.76
N HIS A 228 -16.51 8.22 6.63
CA HIS A 228 -16.43 8.84 7.96
C HIS A 228 -15.88 10.27 7.94
N GLY A 229 -15.12 10.65 6.91
CA GLY A 229 -14.54 11.98 6.75
C GLY A 229 -15.25 12.90 5.76
N ASP A 230 -14.57 13.98 5.37
CA ASP A 230 -15.06 14.94 4.38
C ASP A 230 -14.93 14.42 2.95
N VAL A 231 -15.86 14.77 2.06
CA VAL A 231 -15.77 14.50 0.62
C VAL A 231 -15.61 15.82 -0.13
N THR A 232 -14.43 16.07 -0.71
CA THR A 232 -14.08 17.37 -1.29
C THR A 232 -13.46 17.31 -2.68
N THR A 233 -14.01 18.07 -3.63
CA THR A 233 -13.35 18.41 -4.90
C THR A 233 -13.05 19.91 -5.03
N ARG A 234 -12.08 20.26 -5.87
CA ARG A 234 -11.78 21.68 -6.20
C ARG A 234 -12.81 22.26 -7.17
N ASN A 235 -12.84 21.73 -8.39
CA ASN A 235 -13.72 22.14 -9.48
C ASN A 235 -14.54 20.96 -10.02
N GLY A 236 -14.47 19.81 -9.35
CA GLY A 236 -15.04 18.56 -9.82
C GLY A 236 -16.51 18.38 -9.52
N THR A 237 -17.08 17.30 -10.04
CA THR A 237 -18.38 16.80 -9.57
C THR A 237 -18.16 15.87 -8.38
N VAL A 238 -18.95 16.02 -7.32
CA VAL A 238 -19.11 14.95 -6.31
C VAL A 238 -20.44 14.25 -6.58
N THR A 239 -20.38 12.94 -6.77
CA THR A 239 -21.55 12.07 -6.90
C THR A 239 -21.65 11.19 -5.66
N VAL A 240 -22.81 11.22 -4.98
CA VAL A 240 -23.11 10.37 -3.83
C VAL A 240 -24.35 9.54 -4.18
N GLU A 241 -24.19 8.24 -4.31
CA GLU A 241 -25.24 7.31 -4.75
C GLU A 241 -26.24 6.93 -3.64
N ALA A 242 -27.26 6.15 -4.00
CA ALA A 242 -28.35 5.82 -3.09
C ALA A 242 -27.86 4.98 -1.89
N GLY A 243 -28.37 5.26 -0.69
CA GLY A 243 -27.95 4.59 0.55
C GLY A 243 -26.58 4.98 1.07
N ALA A 244 -25.73 5.64 0.27
CA ALA A 244 -24.42 6.08 0.69
C ALA A 244 -24.51 7.14 1.79
N ARG A 245 -23.62 7.05 2.79
CA ARG A 245 -23.61 7.93 3.96
C ARG A 245 -22.28 8.66 4.11
N VAL A 246 -22.32 9.98 4.22
CA VAL A 246 -21.14 10.82 4.50
C VAL A 246 -21.30 11.51 5.85
N LEU A 247 -20.42 11.21 6.80
CA LEU A 247 -20.46 11.81 8.14
C LEU A 247 -19.86 13.23 8.17
N GLY A 248 -18.92 13.53 7.27
CA GLY A 248 -18.26 14.84 7.15
C GLY A 248 -18.92 15.85 6.20
N ASP A 249 -18.22 16.95 5.94
CA ASP A 249 -18.63 17.99 4.98
C ASP A 249 -18.51 17.48 3.53
N VAL A 250 -19.53 17.76 2.71
CA VAL A 250 -19.52 17.48 1.26
C VAL A 250 -19.35 18.78 0.49
N SER A 251 -18.25 18.93 -0.26
CA SER A 251 -18.00 20.14 -1.05
C SER A 251 -17.43 19.88 -2.45
N GLY A 252 -17.87 20.66 -3.44
CA GLY A 252 -17.42 20.46 -4.81
C GLY A 252 -17.66 21.63 -5.75
N GLY A 253 -17.32 21.41 -7.03
CA GLY A 253 -17.81 22.23 -8.13
C GLY A 253 -19.31 22.03 -8.25
N ASP A 254 -19.70 20.93 -8.89
CA ASP A 254 -21.08 20.46 -8.98
C ASP A 254 -21.33 19.32 -7.99
N LEU A 255 -22.57 19.19 -7.50
CA LEU A 255 -22.99 18.11 -6.60
C LEU A 255 -24.16 17.32 -7.21
N VAL A 256 -24.02 16.00 -7.25
CA VAL A 256 -25.05 15.05 -7.70
C VAL A 256 -25.34 14.10 -6.55
N ILE A 257 -26.51 14.25 -5.94
CA ILE A 257 -26.92 13.46 -4.78
C ILE A 257 -28.10 12.60 -5.20
N TYR A 258 -28.01 11.29 -5.00
CA TYR A 258 -29.13 10.38 -5.23
C TYR A 258 -30.06 10.32 -4.01
N GLU A 259 -31.31 9.97 -4.25
CA GLU A 259 -32.30 9.74 -3.20
C GLU A 259 -31.89 8.55 -2.31
N GLY A 260 -32.02 8.73 -1.00
CA GLY A 260 -31.53 7.77 -0.01
C GLY A 260 -30.10 8.02 0.47
N ALA A 261 -29.33 8.93 -0.15
CA ALA A 261 -28.04 9.35 0.39
C ALA A 261 -28.21 10.18 1.69
N GLU A 262 -27.42 9.89 2.71
CA GLU A 262 -27.42 10.61 3.99
C GLU A 262 -26.11 11.40 4.18
N ILE A 263 -26.21 12.67 4.57
CA ILE A 263 -25.06 13.56 4.75
C ILE A 263 -25.24 14.31 6.07
N ASP A 264 -24.45 13.96 7.07
CA ASP A 264 -24.57 14.50 8.44
C ASP A 264 -23.88 15.87 8.57
N GLY A 265 -22.84 16.11 7.76
CA GLY A 265 -22.12 17.39 7.69
C GLY A 265 -22.80 18.44 6.82
N SER A 266 -22.05 19.50 6.47
CA SER A 266 -22.56 20.60 5.65
C SER A 266 -22.23 20.44 4.17
N LEU A 267 -23.21 20.80 3.33
CA LEU A 267 -23.19 20.54 1.89
C LEU A 267 -23.00 21.84 1.10
N ARG A 268 -21.93 21.92 0.29
CA ARG A 268 -21.49 23.15 -0.40
C ARG A 268 -21.14 22.92 -1.88
N ALA A 269 -22.03 23.32 -2.79
CA ALA A 269 -21.76 23.42 -4.23
C ALA A 269 -21.22 24.81 -4.60
N ARG A 270 -20.30 24.90 -5.57
CA ARG A 270 -19.90 26.16 -6.23
C ARG A 270 -20.69 26.42 -7.52
N GLY A 271 -21.13 25.35 -8.19
CA GLY A 271 -21.89 25.34 -9.43
C GLY A 271 -23.31 24.80 -9.22
N GLU A 272 -23.69 23.79 -9.98
CA GLU A 272 -25.02 23.17 -9.94
C GLU A 272 -25.14 22.12 -8.83
N MET A 273 -26.35 21.99 -8.28
CA MET A 273 -26.72 20.90 -7.38
C MET A 273 -27.91 20.15 -7.99
N LYS A 274 -27.78 18.84 -8.13
CA LYS A 274 -28.80 17.95 -8.71
C LYS A 274 -29.15 16.88 -7.69
N LEU A 275 -30.44 16.79 -7.38
CA LEU A 275 -31.01 15.68 -6.61
C LEU A 275 -31.63 14.70 -7.61
N ILE A 276 -31.11 13.47 -7.68
CA ILE A 276 -31.60 12.43 -8.56
C ILE A 276 -32.53 11.52 -7.74
N GLN A 277 -33.82 11.58 -8.04
CA GLN A 277 -34.78 10.66 -7.43
C GLN A 277 -34.67 9.29 -8.09
N SER A 278 -34.53 8.25 -7.28
CA SER A 278 -34.62 6.88 -7.78
C SER A 278 -36.08 6.67 -8.15
N THR A 279 -36.36 6.50 -9.45
CA THR A 279 -37.71 6.14 -9.88
C THR A 279 -37.90 4.68 -9.54
N GLY A 280 -38.28 4.44 -8.28
CA GLY A 280 -38.25 3.13 -7.64
C GLY A 280 -38.90 2.07 -8.52
N GLU A 281 -38.21 0.95 -8.67
CA GLU A 281 -38.77 -0.21 -9.35
C GLU A 281 -40.09 -0.57 -8.66
N PRO A 282 -41.23 -0.54 -9.38
CA PRO A 282 -42.51 -0.85 -8.77
C PRO A 282 -42.46 -2.29 -8.28
N GLY A 283 -42.76 -2.48 -6.99
CA GLY A 283 -42.56 -3.74 -6.30
C GLY A 283 -43.15 -4.93 -7.02
N SER A 284 -42.51 -6.09 -6.85
CA SER A 284 -43.02 -7.39 -7.28
C SER A 284 -44.20 -7.81 -6.39
N ASP A 285 -45.30 -7.05 -6.47
CA ASP A 285 -46.62 -7.46 -6.01
C ASP A 285 -47.07 -8.66 -6.86
N ASN A 286 -46.57 -9.83 -6.49
CA ASN A 286 -47.00 -11.11 -7.01
C ASN A 286 -48.43 -11.36 -6.49
N GLU A 287 -49.40 -10.77 -7.18
CA GLU A 287 -50.80 -11.19 -7.16
C GLU A 287 -50.87 -12.63 -7.71
N ARG A 288 -50.63 -13.62 -6.84
CA ARG A 288 -51.00 -15.00 -7.13
C ARG A 288 -52.51 -15.12 -6.98
N ILE A 289 -53.15 -15.10 -8.14
CA ILE A 289 -54.55 -15.46 -8.37
C ILE A 289 -54.91 -16.73 -7.59
N GLU A 290 -56.04 -16.66 -6.90
CA GLU A 290 -56.69 -17.82 -6.28
C GLU A 290 -57.15 -18.78 -7.40
N GLU A 291 -56.66 -20.02 -7.39
CA GLU A 291 -57.33 -21.13 -8.08
C GLU A 291 -57.76 -22.18 -7.05
N ASP A 292 -59.02 -22.58 -7.21
CA ASP A 292 -59.86 -23.26 -6.23
C ASP A 292 -59.98 -24.74 -6.62
N GLU A 293 -59.30 -25.64 -5.90
CA GLU A 293 -59.59 -27.08 -5.96
C GLU A 293 -59.77 -27.65 -4.54
N SER A 294 -61.03 -28.00 -4.25
CA SER A 294 -61.46 -28.74 -3.07
C SER A 294 -61.14 -30.22 -3.17
N ASP A 295 -60.71 -30.86 -2.08
CA ASP A 295 -61.33 -32.13 -1.67
C ASP A 295 -61.18 -32.43 -0.17
N ASP A 296 -61.97 -33.40 0.29
CA ASP A 296 -62.56 -33.48 1.64
C ASP A 296 -61.77 -34.27 2.71
N ALA A 297 -61.99 -33.90 3.99
CA ALA A 297 -62.08 -34.77 5.19
C ALA A 297 -60.85 -35.64 5.65
N GLU A 298 -60.62 -35.97 6.93
CA GLU A 298 -61.32 -35.82 8.22
C GLU A 298 -60.32 -35.55 9.39
N ARG A 299 -60.83 -35.07 10.54
CA ARG A 299 -60.58 -35.48 11.97
C ARG A 299 -59.16 -35.89 12.46
N SER A 300 -58.81 -35.75 13.75
CA SER A 300 -59.36 -35.04 14.93
C SER A 300 -58.42 -35.32 16.10
N ASP A 301 -58.25 -34.36 17.01
CA ASP A 301 -57.72 -34.53 18.37
C ASP A 301 -56.25 -35.07 18.45
N ASP A 302 -55.45 -34.82 19.48
CA ASP A 302 -55.76 -34.43 20.85
C ASP A 302 -54.67 -33.50 21.42
N ALA A 303 -54.97 -32.82 22.53
CA ALA A 303 -54.02 -31.95 23.22
C ALA A 303 -53.89 -32.31 24.70
N GLU A 304 -52.71 -32.78 25.13
CA GLU A 304 -52.16 -32.60 26.50
C GLU A 304 -50.62 -32.50 26.35
N ARG A 305 -49.86 -31.50 26.83
CA ARG A 305 -49.82 -30.68 28.05
C ARG A 305 -49.01 -31.30 29.20
N SER A 306 -47.85 -30.68 29.41
CA SER A 306 -47.14 -30.38 30.68
C SER A 306 -46.45 -31.49 31.51
N ASP A 307 -45.32 -31.05 32.07
CA ASP A 307 -44.60 -31.54 33.27
C ASP A 307 -43.82 -32.87 33.12
N ASP A 308 -42.69 -33.11 33.82
CA ASP A 308 -42.16 -32.40 35.00
C ASP A 308 -40.61 -32.34 35.01
N ALA A 309 -40.05 -31.64 35.99
CA ALA A 309 -38.62 -31.35 36.15
C ALA A 309 -37.89 -32.30 37.13
N GLU A 310 -36.63 -31.93 37.42
CA GLU A 310 -35.74 -32.43 38.49
C GLU A 310 -34.99 -33.76 38.25
N ARG A 311 -33.82 -34.03 38.89
CA ARG A 311 -32.64 -33.23 39.33
C ARG A 311 -31.63 -34.25 39.93
N SER A 312 -30.38 -33.84 40.14
CA SER A 312 -29.34 -34.54 40.96
C SER A 312 -28.90 -35.93 40.48
N ASP A 313 -27.69 -36.41 40.76
CA ASP A 313 -26.42 -35.80 41.19
C ASP A 313 -25.34 -36.81 40.78
N ASP A 314 -24.12 -36.38 40.47
CA ASP A 314 -22.96 -37.08 41.03
C ASP A 314 -21.74 -36.16 41.05
N ALA A 315 -20.94 -36.29 42.11
CA ALA A 315 -19.80 -35.43 42.38
C ALA A 315 -18.65 -36.23 42.96
N GLU A 316 -17.46 -36.13 42.37
CA GLU A 316 -16.23 -36.42 43.08
C GLU A 316 -15.34 -35.18 43.17
N ARG A 317 -14.79 -34.99 44.37
CA ARG A 317 -13.91 -33.88 44.74
C ARG A 317 -12.50 -34.42 44.96
N SER A 318 -11.50 -33.58 44.74
CA SER A 318 -10.49 -33.32 45.77
C SER A 318 -9.78 -31.99 45.54
N ALA A 319 -9.79 -31.14 46.57
CA ALA A 319 -8.80 -30.09 46.79
C ALA A 319 -7.48 -30.77 47.25
N SER A 320 -6.34 -30.12 47.52
CA SER A 320 -6.03 -28.76 48.01
C SER A 320 -4.54 -28.47 47.66
N GLU A 321 -3.89 -27.32 47.89
CA GLU A 321 -3.86 -26.43 49.06
C GLU A 321 -3.59 -24.95 48.69
N ALA A 322 -3.80 -24.07 49.67
CA ALA A 322 -3.61 -22.62 49.58
C ALA A 322 -2.94 -22.06 50.85
N GLY A 323 -2.39 -20.85 50.76
CA GLY A 323 -1.79 -20.08 51.87
C GLY A 323 -0.36 -19.63 51.54
N VAL A 324 0.10 -18.44 51.95
CA VAL A 324 -0.39 -17.56 53.03
C VAL A 324 -0.19 -16.07 52.69
N ASP A 325 -1.10 -15.22 53.16
CA ASP A 325 -1.01 -13.74 53.11
C ASP A 325 0.14 -13.14 53.96
N ALA A 326 0.57 -11.93 53.60
CA ALA A 326 0.77 -10.82 54.56
C ALA A 326 0.95 -9.48 53.84
N ALA A 327 0.27 -8.44 54.32
CA ALA A 327 0.50 -7.04 53.94
C ALA A 327 1.28 -6.30 55.03
N GLU A 328 1.95 -5.18 54.69
CA GLU A 328 2.00 -4.00 55.55
C GLU A 328 2.49 -2.77 54.75
N ASP A 329 1.78 -1.64 54.92
CA ASP A 329 2.16 -0.32 54.40
C ASP A 329 3.34 0.30 55.18
N ARG A 330 4.03 1.28 54.56
CA ARG A 330 4.56 2.50 55.23
C ARG A 330 5.09 3.53 54.23
N ASP A 331 4.78 4.78 54.51
CA ASP A 331 5.00 5.97 53.67
C ASP A 331 6.38 6.66 53.87
N ASP A 332 6.62 7.68 53.03
CA ASP A 332 7.38 8.94 53.25
C ASP A 332 8.86 8.92 53.70
N ASP A 333 9.76 9.51 52.88
CA ASP A 333 10.14 10.94 53.01
C ASP A 333 11.34 11.34 52.08
N ASP A 334 11.03 12.19 51.10
CA ASP A 334 11.59 13.53 50.81
C ASP A 334 13.10 13.91 50.57
N ALA A 335 13.23 15.01 49.83
CA ALA A 335 14.30 16.04 49.78
C ALA A 335 15.62 15.86 48.96
N GLU A 336 15.62 16.47 47.76
CA GLU A 336 16.31 17.74 47.41
C GLU A 336 17.74 18.07 47.91
N ASP A 337 18.54 18.58 46.95
CA ASP A 337 19.31 19.86 46.98
C ASP A 337 20.81 19.77 46.55
N ALA A 338 21.41 20.93 46.24
CA ALA A 338 22.22 21.12 45.04
C ALA A 338 23.68 21.62 45.23
N SER A 339 24.36 21.77 44.08
CA SER A 339 25.34 22.81 43.71
C SER A 339 26.59 23.14 44.56
N SER A 340 27.77 23.14 43.89
CA SER A 340 28.67 24.31 43.77
C SER A 340 29.80 23.99 42.76
N GLU A 341 30.04 24.75 41.68
CA GLU A 341 31.03 25.86 41.54
C GLU A 341 32.51 25.46 41.83
N ASN A 342 33.56 25.95 41.14
CA ASN A 342 33.84 27.38 40.85
C ASN A 342 35.11 27.65 39.96
N LEU A 343 35.20 28.87 39.37
CA LEU A 343 36.36 29.63 38.77
C LEU A 343 37.13 29.06 37.56
N GLY A 344 37.66 29.85 36.60
CA GLY A 344 37.74 31.32 36.33
C GLY A 344 38.57 31.54 35.03
N ASP A 345 38.84 32.71 34.42
CA ASP A 345 38.68 34.13 34.79
C ASP A 345 38.93 35.06 33.54
N GLY A 346 38.43 36.32 33.56
CA GLY A 346 38.89 37.49 32.77
C GLY A 346 38.52 37.63 31.28
N ASP A 347 38.26 38.83 30.72
CA ASP A 347 38.19 40.19 31.31
C ASP A 347 37.56 41.22 30.34
N ASP A 348 36.89 42.28 30.87
CA ASP A 348 36.76 43.69 30.37
C ASP A 348 36.42 44.09 28.89
N THR A 349 35.73 45.21 28.56
CA THR A 349 34.98 46.25 29.31
C THR A 349 33.93 47.00 28.43
N GLU A 350 32.82 47.40 29.06
CA GLU A 350 32.02 48.66 28.95
C GLU A 350 31.82 49.51 27.64
N THR A 351 30.53 49.72 27.28
CA THR A 351 29.84 51.02 26.97
C THR A 351 30.20 51.86 25.72
N THR A 352 29.37 52.76 25.13
CA THR A 352 27.89 53.01 25.03
C THR A 352 27.66 54.02 23.89
N ASP A 353 26.49 53.94 23.22
CA ASP A 353 25.68 55.03 22.61
C ASP A 353 26.29 56.10 21.66
N GLY A 354 25.58 56.35 20.54
CA GLY A 354 25.86 57.50 19.65
C GLY A 354 25.03 57.57 18.36
N GLU A 355 23.96 58.37 18.39
CA GLU A 355 23.03 58.85 17.35
C GLU A 355 23.59 59.02 15.89
N HIS A 356 22.92 58.63 14.79
CA HIS A 356 21.65 59.10 14.15
C HIS A 356 21.87 60.07 12.96
N GLY A 357 21.40 59.74 11.74
CA GLY A 357 21.27 60.71 10.62
C GLY A 357 21.58 60.24 9.18
N VAL A 358 20.51 60.18 8.35
CA VAL A 358 20.31 60.67 6.94
C VAL A 358 21.50 61.34 6.18
N ASP A 359 21.63 61.36 4.83
CA ASP A 359 20.67 61.25 3.70
C ASP A 359 21.36 60.95 2.33
N ASP A 360 20.55 60.83 1.26
CA ASP A 360 20.80 61.09 -0.18
C ASP A 360 21.69 60.17 -1.09
N GLY A 361 21.17 59.92 -2.32
CA GLY A 361 21.89 59.44 -3.53
C GLY A 361 22.19 60.60 -4.52
N PRO A 362 22.21 60.44 -5.87
CA PRO A 362 22.02 59.25 -6.74
C PRO A 362 23.03 59.14 -7.93
N ASP A 363 22.65 58.41 -9.00
CA ASP A 363 23.17 58.36 -10.40
C ASP A 363 24.60 57.79 -10.69
N GLY A 364 24.73 56.64 -11.38
CA GLY A 364 24.94 56.51 -12.85
C GLY A 364 26.25 55.71 -13.11
N ASP A 365 26.55 55.04 -14.23
CA ASP A 365 25.91 54.92 -15.55
C ASP A 365 26.42 53.63 -16.28
N THR A 366 25.75 53.20 -17.35
CA THR A 366 26.09 52.16 -18.38
C THR A 366 27.30 51.21 -18.23
N ASN A 367 27.12 49.90 -18.52
CA ASN A 367 27.50 49.34 -19.85
C ASN A 367 26.94 47.91 -20.05
N GLY A 368 26.72 47.52 -21.31
CA GLY A 368 26.48 46.11 -21.68
C GLY A 368 27.02 45.83 -23.08
N THR A 369 27.33 44.56 -23.37
CA THR A 369 27.05 43.87 -24.65
C THR A 369 27.64 42.46 -24.67
N ASP A 370 26.85 41.58 -25.26
CA ASP A 370 27.01 40.18 -25.67
C ASP A 370 28.40 39.70 -26.15
N GLY A 371 28.59 38.38 -25.98
CA GLY A 371 29.75 37.61 -26.44
C GLY A 371 29.69 37.12 -27.89
N THR A 372 30.53 36.12 -28.22
CA THR A 372 30.36 35.18 -29.37
C THR A 372 31.44 34.08 -29.39
N SER A 373 30.98 32.87 -29.73
CA SER A 373 31.59 31.55 -30.01
C SER A 373 33.01 31.41 -30.62
N SER A 374 33.63 30.24 -30.41
CA SER A 374 33.82 29.15 -31.42
C SER A 374 35.12 28.32 -31.23
N ALA A 375 35.21 27.16 -31.90
CA ALA A 375 36.12 26.04 -31.62
C ALA A 375 37.31 25.88 -32.62
N THR A 376 37.78 24.62 -32.80
CA THR A 376 38.97 24.13 -33.59
C THR A 376 40.35 24.43 -32.96
N ASP A 377 41.41 23.61 -33.08
CA ASP A 377 41.65 22.37 -33.86
C ASP A 377 42.75 21.47 -33.22
N LEU A 378 42.96 20.24 -33.71
CA LEU A 378 44.09 19.33 -33.35
C LEU A 378 45.35 19.61 -34.18
N PRO A 379 46.55 19.10 -33.79
CA PRO A 379 47.12 17.97 -34.54
C PRO A 379 48.04 16.97 -33.77
N GLU A 380 48.48 15.94 -34.49
CA GLU A 380 49.23 14.73 -34.08
C GLU A 380 50.75 14.89 -33.81
N ARG A 381 51.38 13.99 -33.01
CA ARG A 381 52.25 12.86 -33.48
C ARG A 381 53.05 12.11 -32.39
N SER A 382 53.40 10.86 -32.71
CA SER A 382 54.10 9.82 -31.92
C SER A 382 55.64 9.90 -31.90
N ALA A 383 56.31 9.24 -30.93
CA ALA A 383 57.09 7.99 -31.15
C ALA A 383 58.00 7.58 -29.97
N ASN A 384 58.41 6.30 -29.97
CA ASN A 384 59.36 5.57 -29.11
C ASN A 384 58.81 5.05 -27.75
N ASP A 385 59.08 3.84 -27.24
CA ASP A 385 59.40 2.45 -27.72
C ASP A 385 60.25 1.74 -26.64
N GLU A 386 60.18 0.40 -26.57
CA GLU A 386 60.91 -0.53 -25.69
C GLU A 386 60.60 -0.43 -24.17
N THR A 387 60.42 -1.50 -23.38
CA THR A 387 60.76 -2.93 -23.52
C THR A 387 59.71 -3.84 -22.84
N MET A 388 59.51 -5.05 -23.36
CA MET A 388 59.03 -6.20 -22.59
C MET A 388 60.23 -7.04 -22.13
N ASN A 389 60.18 -7.65 -20.95
CA ASN A 389 60.96 -8.86 -20.68
C ASN A 389 60.26 -9.77 -19.66
N GLU A 390 60.47 -11.07 -19.80
CA GLU A 390 59.79 -12.16 -19.09
C GLU A 390 60.34 -12.40 -17.67
N ALA A 391 59.52 -12.94 -16.76
CA ALA A 391 59.83 -14.07 -15.88
C ALA A 391 58.73 -14.30 -14.81
N ILE A 392 57.99 -15.40 -14.90
CA ILE A 392 57.49 -16.14 -13.73
C ILE A 392 57.74 -17.62 -14.00
N GLU A 393 58.61 -18.24 -13.21
CA GLU A 393 58.90 -19.66 -13.28
C GLU A 393 57.87 -20.49 -12.49
N ASP A 394 57.57 -21.65 -13.06
CA ASP A 394 56.92 -22.80 -12.45
C ASP A 394 57.63 -23.25 -11.16
N THR A 395 56.88 -23.57 -10.10
CA THR A 395 57.32 -24.56 -9.10
C THR A 395 56.15 -25.22 -8.38
N ALA A 396 56.18 -26.55 -8.35
CA ALA A 396 55.11 -27.40 -7.85
C ALA A 396 55.13 -27.67 -6.33
N ASP A 397 53.97 -28.11 -5.85
CA ASP A 397 53.73 -28.98 -4.68
C ASP A 397 54.51 -30.32 -4.78
N PRO A 398 54.57 -31.23 -3.76
CA PRO A 398 54.11 -31.16 -2.36
C PRO A 398 55.28 -31.58 -1.40
N PRO A 399 55.22 -32.47 -0.35
CA PRO A 399 54.23 -33.49 0.08
C PRO A 399 53.35 -33.12 1.30
#